data_AF-A0A9D8ZPX0-F1
#
_entry.id   AF-A0A9D8ZPX0-F1
#
_cell.length_a   1.000
_cell.length_b   1.000
_cell.length_c   1.000
_cell.angle_alpha   90.00
_cell.angle_beta   90.00
_cell.angle_gamma   90.00
#
_symmetry.space_group_name_H-M   'P 1'
#
loop_
_entity.id
_entity.type
_entity.pdbx_description
1 polymer ?
#
loop_
_entity_poly.entity_id
_entity_poly.type
_entity_poly.pdbx_seq_one_letter_code
_entity_poly.pdbx_strand_id
1 'polypeptide(L)'
;MACALLAALPAVADEPYYRLIYDYEVASFCGLVRAPVHAAYSKKRERLESLSGLAADELTDIRVGAMADAEREYINRGLGGHKPWCRSDGRAGVERILEQPGNSR
;
A
#
# COMPACT_ATOMS: atom_id res chain seq x y z
N MET A 1 28.02 -34.29 3.45
CA MET A 1 27.90 -33.02 4.19
C MET A 1 27.99 -31.89 3.18
N ALA A 2 26.86 -31.38 2.74
CA ALA A 2 26.77 -30.17 1.92
C ALA A 2 25.54 -29.41 2.42
N CYS A 3 25.79 -28.22 2.93
CA CYS A 3 24.86 -27.37 3.65
C CYS A 3 23.85 -26.78 2.65
N ALA A 4 22.58 -27.17 2.75
CA ALA A 4 21.50 -26.48 2.08
C ALA A 4 21.17 -25.21 2.87
N LEU A 5 21.84 -24.10 2.55
CA LEU A 5 21.43 -22.76 2.96
C LEU A 5 20.46 -22.22 1.89
N LEU A 6 19.21 -22.68 1.94
CA LEU A 6 18.09 -21.95 1.34
C LEU A 6 17.79 -20.74 2.24
N ALA A 7 18.50 -19.64 2.00
CA ALA A 7 18.05 -18.33 2.48
C ALA A 7 17.04 -17.79 1.47
N ALA A 8 15.80 -18.29 1.54
CA ALA A 8 14.66 -17.63 0.91
C ALA A 8 13.85 -16.99 2.04
N LEU A 9 13.82 -15.65 2.07
CA LEU A 9 12.69 -14.78 2.46
C LEU A 9 13.23 -13.34 2.58
N PRO A 10 12.71 -12.42 1.74
CA PRO A 10 11.78 -11.46 2.32
C PRO A 10 10.58 -11.10 1.42
N ALA A 11 9.81 -12.07 0.93
CA ALA A 11 8.54 -11.77 0.23
C ALA A 11 7.46 -11.14 1.15
N VAL A 12 7.67 -11.15 2.47
CA VAL A 12 6.67 -10.72 3.46
C VAL A 12 6.66 -9.21 3.68
N ALA A 13 7.73 -8.48 3.35
CA ALA A 13 7.79 -7.02 3.47
C ALA A 13 7.15 -6.29 2.27
N ASP A 14 7.10 -6.97 1.11
CA ASP A 14 6.59 -6.40 -0.14
C ASP A 14 5.07 -6.16 -0.07
N GLU A 15 4.30 -7.12 0.45
CA GLU A 15 2.84 -7.04 0.47
C GLU A 15 2.31 -5.88 1.35
N PRO A 16 2.81 -5.65 2.58
CA PRO A 16 2.39 -4.49 3.39
C PRO A 16 2.78 -3.15 2.77
N TYR A 17 3.97 -3.06 2.17
CA TYR A 17 4.44 -1.82 1.54
C TYR A 17 3.66 -1.52 0.26
N TYR A 18 3.54 -2.49 -0.64
CA TYR A 18 2.73 -2.41 -1.85
C TYR A 18 1.28 -2.02 -1.52
N ARG A 19 0.66 -2.71 -0.57
CA ARG A 19 -0.74 -2.45 -0.18
C ARG A 19 -0.93 -1.05 0.41
N LEU A 20 0.04 -0.55 1.20
CA LEU A 20 -0.01 0.80 1.73
C LEU A 20 -0.01 1.86 0.62
N ILE A 21 0.84 1.69 -0.41
CA ILE A 21 0.88 2.59 -1.57
C ILE A 21 -0.44 2.50 -2.34
N TYR A 22 -0.88 1.28 -2.65
CA TYR A 22 -2.12 1.04 -3.39
C TYR A 22 -3.34 1.68 -2.69
N ASP A 23 -3.50 1.45 -1.38
CA ASP A 23 -4.60 2.00 -0.60
C ASP A 23 -4.58 3.54 -0.57
N TYR A 24 -3.38 4.14 -0.54
CA TYR A 24 -3.22 5.59 -0.57
C TYR A 24 -3.62 6.18 -1.93
N GLU A 25 -3.22 5.54 -3.04
CA GLU A 25 -3.59 5.98 -4.38
C GLU A 25 -5.09 5.83 -4.64
N VAL A 26 -5.70 4.71 -4.22
CA VAL A 26 -7.17 4.56 -4.28
C VAL A 26 -7.87 5.66 -3.48
N ALA A 27 -7.40 5.95 -2.26
CA ALA A 27 -7.94 7.04 -1.45
C ALA A 27 -7.76 8.41 -2.13
N SER A 28 -6.64 8.61 -2.85
CA SER A 28 -6.35 9.83 -3.61
C SER A 28 -7.33 10.02 -4.76
N PHE A 29 -7.53 9.00 -5.61
CA PHE A 29 -8.52 9.01 -6.70
C PHE A 29 -9.94 9.27 -6.20
N CYS A 30 -10.26 8.83 -4.99
CA CYS A 30 -11.55 9.03 -4.34
C CYS A 30 -11.69 10.37 -3.59
N GLY A 31 -10.65 11.21 -3.56
CA GLY A 31 -10.66 12.50 -2.84
C GLY A 31 -10.74 12.36 -1.31
N LEU A 32 -10.26 11.23 -0.76
CA LEU A 32 -10.36 10.91 0.67
C LEU A 32 -9.08 11.20 1.46
N VAL A 33 -7.98 11.56 0.78
CA VAL A 33 -6.72 11.90 1.42
C VAL A 33 -6.81 13.27 2.08
N ARG A 34 -7.07 13.28 3.39
CA ARG A 34 -6.97 14.47 4.26
C ARG A 34 -5.65 14.47 5.03
N ALA A 35 -5.32 15.59 5.67
CA ALA A 35 -4.07 15.73 6.43
C ALA A 35 -3.78 14.56 7.40
N PRO A 36 -4.76 14.02 8.18
CA PRO A 36 -4.49 12.87 9.05
C PRO A 36 -4.13 11.59 8.27
N VAL A 37 -4.76 11.36 7.12
CA VAL A 37 -4.52 10.19 6.26
C VAL A 37 -3.12 10.28 5.66
N HIS A 38 -2.75 11.44 5.12
CA HIS A 38 -1.41 11.65 4.57
C HIS A 38 -0.33 11.51 5.64
N ALA A 39 -0.52 12.08 6.83
CA ALA A 39 0.44 11.95 7.92
C ALA A 39 0.63 10.49 8.36
N ALA A 40 -0.47 9.73 8.49
CA ALA A 40 -0.42 8.31 8.83
C ALA A 40 0.28 7.47 7.75
N TYR A 41 -0.04 7.73 6.48
CA TYR A 41 0.61 7.11 5.33
C TYR A 41 2.12 7.35 5.34
N SER A 42 2.57 8.61 5.42
CA SER A 42 4.00 8.96 5.38
C SER A 42 4.78 8.26 6.50
N LYS A 43 4.25 8.27 7.73
CA LYS A 43 4.86 7.58 8.87
C LYS A 43 4.94 6.06 8.68
N LYS A 44 3.88 5.44 8.15
CA LYS A 44 3.87 3.99 7.89
C LYS A 44 4.83 3.62 6.77
N ARG A 45 4.88 4.43 5.71
CA ARG A 45 5.77 4.22 4.57
C ARG A 45 7.23 4.25 5.01
N GLU A 46 7.64 5.31 5.72
CA GLU A 46 8.99 5.45 6.28
C GLU A 46 9.36 4.26 7.18
N ARG A 47 8.42 3.81 8.02
CA ARG A 47 8.62 2.63 8.86
C ARG A 47 8.85 1.37 8.03
N LEU A 48 8.01 1.10 7.03
CA LEU A 48 8.12 -0.09 6.19
C LEU A 48 9.41 -0.08 5.37
N GLU A 49 9.77 1.07 4.79
CA GLU A 49 11.05 1.27 4.10
C GLU A 49 12.24 0.99 5.04
N SER A 50 12.19 1.47 6.29
CA SER A 50 13.28 1.23 7.26
C SER A 50 13.41 -0.24 7.71
N LEU A 51 12.33 -1.02 7.63
CA LEU A 51 12.27 -2.41 8.09
C LEU A 51 12.42 -3.43 6.96
N SER A 52 12.33 -3.02 5.70
CA SER A 52 12.29 -3.95 4.55
C SER A 52 13.66 -4.58 4.25
N GLY A 53 14.74 -3.85 4.50
CA GLY A 53 16.08 -4.25 4.06
C GLY A 53 16.29 -4.18 2.53
N LEU A 54 15.32 -3.65 1.80
CA LEU A 54 15.35 -3.50 0.34
C LEU A 54 16.17 -2.29 -0.09
N ALA A 55 16.74 -2.37 -1.29
CA ALA A 55 17.37 -1.24 -1.94
C ALA A 55 16.33 -0.23 -2.45
N ALA A 56 16.80 1.00 -2.73
CA ALA A 56 15.92 2.10 -3.11
C ALA A 56 15.25 1.90 -4.49
N ASP A 57 15.91 1.19 -5.40
CA ASP A 57 15.37 0.79 -6.70
C ASP A 57 14.26 -0.26 -6.54
N GLU A 58 14.47 -1.29 -5.71
CA GLU A 58 13.44 -2.29 -5.39
C GLU A 58 12.18 -1.65 -4.77
N LEU A 59 12.37 -0.75 -3.80
CA LEU A 59 11.27 0.03 -3.21
C LEU A 59 10.56 0.93 -4.23
N THR A 60 11.30 1.42 -5.23
CA THR A 60 10.74 2.23 -6.31
C THR A 60 9.89 1.37 -7.23
N ASP A 61 10.36 0.19 -7.62
CA ASP A 61 9.63 -0.74 -8.48
C ASP A 61 8.32 -1.19 -7.83
N ILE A 62 8.34 -1.54 -6.54
CA ILE A 62 7.13 -1.92 -5.79
C ILE A 62 6.14 -0.74 -5.76
N ARG A 63 6.62 0.48 -5.48
CA ARG A 63 5.78 1.68 -5.44
C ARG A 63 5.15 1.97 -6.80
N VAL A 64 5.93 1.93 -7.87
CA VAL A 64 5.44 2.15 -9.24
C VAL A 64 4.41 1.09 -9.63
N GLY A 65 4.65 -0.17 -9.29
CA GLY A 65 3.68 -1.26 -9.51
C GLY A 65 2.35 -1.00 -8.81
N ALA A 66 2.39 -0.66 -7.52
CA ALA A 66 1.18 -0.37 -6.74
C ALA A 66 0.39 0.83 -7.28
N MET A 67 1.09 1.90 -7.69
CA MET A 67 0.46 3.07 -8.31
C MET A 67 -0.20 2.71 -9.65
N ALA A 68 0.49 1.96 -10.50
CA ALA A 68 -0.02 1.54 -11.80
C ALA A 68 -1.28 0.66 -11.67
N ASP A 69 -1.32 -0.22 -10.68
CA ASP A 69 -2.49 -1.08 -10.46
C ASP A 69 -3.68 -0.31 -9.87
N ALA A 70 -3.44 0.66 -8.97
CA ALA A 70 -4.51 1.55 -8.50
C ALA A 70 -5.09 2.41 -9.65
N GLU A 71 -4.24 2.91 -10.54
CA GLU A 71 -4.66 3.65 -11.73
C GLU A 71 -5.45 2.77 -12.71
N ARG A 72 -4.99 1.54 -12.94
CA ARG A 72 -5.70 0.55 -13.77
C ARG A 72 -7.10 0.29 -13.24
N GLU A 73 -7.25 0.13 -11.93
CA GLU A 73 -8.54 -0.01 -11.28
C GLU A 73 -9.42 1.23 -11.47
N TYR A 74 -8.87 2.43 -11.25
CA TYR A 74 -9.59 3.68 -11.48
C TYR A 74 -10.15 3.77 -12.91
N ILE A 75 -9.34 3.46 -13.92
CA ILE A 75 -9.75 3.42 -15.33
C ILE A 75 -10.85 2.36 -15.54
N ASN A 76 -10.67 1.15 -15.00
CA ASN A 76 -11.63 0.05 -15.12
C ASN A 76 -13.00 0.35 -14.51
N ARG A 77 -13.06 1.22 -13.49
CA ARG A 77 -14.35 1.58 -12.84
C ARG A 77 -15.24 2.48 -13.71
N GLY A 78 -14.69 3.20 -14.70
CA GLY A 78 -15.45 4.03 -15.64
C GLY A 78 -16.39 5.06 -15.00
N LEU A 79 -17.35 5.59 -15.78
CA LEU A 79 -18.23 6.69 -15.35
C LEU A 79 -19.25 6.31 -14.26
N GLY A 80 -19.50 5.01 -14.04
CA GLY A 80 -20.51 4.51 -13.10
C GLY A 80 -19.96 3.75 -11.88
N GLY A 81 -18.82 3.06 -12.03
CA GLY A 81 -18.24 2.23 -10.98
C GLY A 81 -17.41 3.00 -9.95
N HIS A 82 -17.01 4.23 -10.28
CA HIS A 82 -16.17 5.05 -9.41
C HIS A 82 -16.83 5.35 -8.05
N LYS A 83 -18.10 5.78 -8.04
CA LYS A 83 -18.79 6.14 -6.78
C LYS A 83 -18.98 4.95 -5.83
N PRO A 84 -19.48 3.77 -6.28
CA PRO A 84 -19.53 2.58 -5.44
C PRO A 84 -18.15 2.15 -4.92
N TRP A 85 -17.14 2.17 -5.79
CA TRP A 85 -15.77 1.80 -5.44
C TRP A 85 -15.18 2.67 -4.33
N CYS A 86 -15.36 3.98 -4.42
CA CYS A 86 -14.89 4.89 -3.39
C CYS A 86 -15.59 4.69 -2.04
N ARG A 87 -16.86 4.26 -2.04
CA ARG A 87 -17.60 3.95 -0.81
C ARG A 87 -17.16 2.64 -0.16
N SER A 88 -16.65 1.68 -0.94
CA SER A 88 -16.08 0.43 -0.42
C SER A 88 -14.57 0.55 -0.23
N ASP A 89 -13.81 0.37 -1.30
CA ASP A 89 -12.38 0.09 -1.28
C ASP A 89 -11.61 1.35 -0.85
N GLY A 90 -12.04 2.53 -1.32
CA GLY A 90 -11.44 3.81 -0.92
C GLY A 90 -11.58 4.09 0.58
N ARG A 91 -12.76 3.82 1.16
CA ARG A 91 -12.97 3.96 2.61
C ARG A 91 -12.20 2.91 3.40
N ALA A 92 -12.23 1.66 2.96
CA ALA A 92 -11.50 0.58 3.62
C ALA A 92 -9.98 0.81 3.58
N GLY A 93 -9.45 1.38 2.50
CA GLY A 93 -8.04 1.79 2.39
C GLY A 93 -7.69 2.87 3.40
N VAL A 94 -8.52 3.91 3.53
CA VAL A 94 -8.33 4.95 4.57
C VAL A 94 -8.33 4.36 5.98
N GLU A 95 -9.25 3.45 6.28
CA GLU A 95 -9.33 2.79 7.59
C GLU A 95 -8.03 2.01 7.88
N ARG A 96 -7.55 1.19 6.93
CA ARG A 96 -6.26 0.50 7.05
C ARG A 96 -5.07 1.44 7.18
N ILE A 97 -5.07 2.59 6.50
CA ILE A 97 -4.01 3.60 6.62
C ILE A 97 -4.00 4.22 8.02
N LEU A 98 -5.17 4.47 8.61
CA LEU A 98 -5.29 5.09 9.94
C LEU A 98 -5.12 4.11 11.10
N GLU A 99 -5.33 2.81 10.90
CA GLU A 99 -5.12 1.78 11.92
C GLU A 99 -3.70 1.81 12.48
N GLN A 100 -3.56 1.74 13.80
CA GLN A 100 -2.23 1.65 14.41
C GLN A 100 -1.73 0.20 14.43
N PRO A 101 -0.47 -0.06 14.03
CA PRO A 101 0.10 -1.40 14.16
C PRO A 101 0.15 -1.81 15.63
N GLY A 102 -0.56 -2.91 15.98
CA GLY A 102 -0.58 -3.48 17.33
C GLY A 102 -1.89 -3.30 18.13
N ASN A 103 -2.96 -2.76 17.53
CA ASN A 103 -4.26 -2.60 18.19
C ASN A 103 -5.35 -3.54 17.63
N SER A 104 -4.96 -4.78 17.29
CA SER A 104 -5.92 -5.87 17.09
C SER A 104 -6.29 -6.41 18.47
N ARG A 105 -7.46 -6.01 18.99
CA ARG A 105 -8.14 -6.75 20.07
C ARG A 105 -8.95 -7.89 19.48
#